data_AF-A0A830FBE8-F1
#
_entry.id   AF-A0A830FBE8-F1
#
_cell.length_a   1.000
_cell.length_b   1.000
_cell.length_c   1.000
_cell.angle_alpha   90.00
_cell.angle_beta   90.00
_cell.angle_gamma   90.00
#
_symmetry.space_group_name_H-M   'P 1'
#
loop_
_entity.id
_entity.type
_entity.pdbx_description
1 polymer ?
#
loop_
_entity_poly.entity_id
_entity_poly.type
_entity_poly.pdbx_seq_one_letter_code
_entity_poly.pdbx_strand_id
1 'polypeptide(L)'
;MRDSAQFNYHLGRLTDQFVTKTADGYDFRYAGEKVVRAVLAGTFTDRREFSLAAPGRCHDCGGDLVASYDDERFTIACADCAATFGRDPFPPGGLADRDPDEVLAAFDQHVRHRHCLAADGVCPECGGRTETELRDGDDALGTEYCVSHCCRQCNHCVHSPVGLSLLDNSRVVGFCGDHGVELTDHPYWTLAWCVRDDTTTVESRDPLRVTVGIPLGDERLDVTLDDDLRVLDTTRTSRGADAGGLAEPT
;
A
#
# COMPACT_ATOMS: atom_id res chain seq x y z
N MET A 1 17.54 -42.30 24.46
CA MET A 1 18.11 -42.53 23.11
C MET A 1 17.21 -41.75 22.16
N ARG A 2 17.63 -40.56 21.72
CA ARG A 2 16.79 -39.64 20.92
C ARG A 2 16.79 -40.08 19.46
N ASP A 3 15.67 -39.84 18.79
CA ASP A 3 15.22 -40.44 17.53
C ASP A 3 16.08 -40.04 16.30
N SER A 4 17.28 -40.63 16.19
CA SER A 4 18.21 -40.36 15.08
C SER A 4 17.74 -40.93 13.74
N ALA A 5 16.90 -41.98 13.76
CA ALA A 5 16.32 -42.57 12.56
C ALA A 5 15.24 -41.63 11.98
N GLN A 6 14.37 -41.07 12.82
CA GLN A 6 13.34 -40.13 12.39
C GLN A 6 13.95 -38.82 11.87
N PHE A 7 14.98 -38.28 12.53
CA PHE A 7 15.69 -37.09 12.05
C PHE A 7 16.30 -37.28 10.65
N ASN A 8 17.05 -38.38 10.45
CA ASN A 8 17.67 -38.67 9.15
C ASN A 8 16.62 -38.93 8.05
N TYR A 9 15.49 -39.53 8.40
CA TYR A 9 14.37 -39.74 7.49
C TYR A 9 13.80 -38.41 6.97
N HIS A 10 13.50 -37.47 7.88
CA HIS A 10 12.99 -36.16 7.49
C HIS A 10 14.04 -35.31 6.75
N LEU A 11 15.31 -35.39 7.17
CA LEU A 11 16.41 -34.71 6.48
C LEU A 11 16.56 -35.21 5.04
N GLY A 12 16.45 -36.53 4.82
CA GLY A 12 16.45 -37.11 3.48
C GLY A 12 15.32 -36.58 2.60
N ARG A 13 14.11 -36.35 3.15
CA ARG A 13 12.97 -35.77 2.42
C ARG A 13 13.16 -34.29 2.06
N LEU A 14 14.00 -33.56 2.79
CA LEU A 14 14.24 -32.12 2.57
C LEU A 14 15.47 -31.85 1.70
N THR A 15 16.36 -32.84 1.57
CA THR A 15 17.60 -32.72 0.80
C THR A 15 17.29 -32.53 -0.69
N ASP A 16 18.15 -31.78 -1.38
CA ASP A 16 18.07 -31.37 -2.80
C ASP A 16 17.03 -30.31 -3.14
N GLN A 17 15.90 -30.24 -2.43
CA GLN A 17 14.90 -29.19 -2.66
C GLN A 17 15.04 -28.02 -1.69
N PHE A 18 15.14 -28.28 -0.39
CA PHE A 18 15.13 -27.26 0.66
C PHE A 18 16.50 -27.06 1.30
N VAL A 19 17.29 -28.14 1.41
CA VAL A 19 18.66 -28.10 1.93
C VAL A 19 19.63 -28.80 0.98
N THR A 20 20.89 -28.42 1.05
CA THR A 20 21.98 -29.03 0.29
C THR A 20 23.10 -29.47 1.23
N LYS A 21 23.75 -30.59 0.95
CA LYS A 21 24.81 -31.12 1.80
C LYS A 21 26.13 -30.43 1.47
N THR A 22 26.84 -29.99 2.50
CA THR A 22 28.16 -29.34 2.41
C THR A 22 29.21 -30.15 3.19
N ALA A 23 30.46 -29.70 3.19
CA ALA A 23 31.52 -30.34 3.97
C ALA A 23 31.27 -30.25 5.49
N ASP A 24 30.63 -29.15 5.94
CA ASP A 24 30.39 -28.83 7.34
C ASP A 24 28.98 -29.24 7.83
N GLY A 25 28.12 -29.75 6.94
CA GLY A 25 26.77 -30.18 7.29
C GLY A 25 25.76 -29.96 6.16
N TYR A 26 24.72 -29.18 6.44
CA TYR A 26 23.65 -28.86 5.50
C TYR A 26 23.36 -27.36 5.53
N ASP A 27 23.26 -26.76 4.35
CA ASP A 27 22.84 -25.37 4.16
C ASP A 27 21.47 -25.29 3.49
N PHE A 28 20.75 -24.19 3.71
CA PHE A 28 19.48 -23.95 3.02
C PHE A 28 19.70 -23.58 1.55
N ARG A 29 18.80 -24.09 0.70
CA ARG A 29 18.52 -23.51 -0.62
C ARG A 29 17.50 -22.40 -0.45
N TYR A 30 17.36 -21.52 -1.44
CA TYR A 30 16.37 -20.43 -1.40
C TYR A 30 14.94 -20.89 -1.04
N ALA A 31 14.49 -22.04 -1.56
CA ALA A 31 13.20 -22.62 -1.19
C ALA A 31 13.10 -22.96 0.31
N GLY A 32 14.19 -23.51 0.89
CA GLY A 32 14.29 -23.76 2.33
C GLY A 32 14.29 -22.48 3.14
N GLU A 33 15.04 -21.47 2.70
CA GLU A 33 15.05 -20.15 3.33
C GLU A 33 13.65 -19.52 3.33
N LYS A 34 12.91 -19.56 2.21
CA LYS A 34 11.56 -19.00 2.13
C LYS A 34 10.61 -19.64 3.15
N VAL A 35 10.65 -20.96 3.31
CA VAL A 35 9.84 -21.66 4.32
C VAL A 35 10.25 -21.28 5.73
N VAL A 36 11.55 -21.34 6.05
CA VAL A 36 12.04 -21.05 7.40
C VAL A 36 11.83 -19.59 7.78
N ARG A 37 12.04 -18.64 6.85
CA ARG A 37 11.77 -17.22 7.07
C ARG A 37 10.31 -16.96 7.39
N ALA A 38 9.37 -17.62 6.72
CA ALA A 38 7.94 -17.49 7.05
C ALA A 38 7.61 -17.99 8.47
N VAL A 39 8.26 -19.08 8.92
CA VAL A 39 8.12 -19.56 10.31
C VAL A 39 8.74 -18.56 11.30
N LEU A 40 9.96 -18.08 11.04
CA LEU A 40 10.67 -17.14 11.91
C LEU A 40 9.98 -15.77 11.97
N ALA A 41 9.34 -15.33 10.89
CA ALA A 41 8.57 -14.09 10.82
C ALA A 41 7.24 -14.17 11.59
N GLY A 42 6.91 -15.31 12.19
CA GLY A 42 5.68 -15.50 12.95
C GLY A 42 4.45 -15.82 12.12
N THR A 43 4.55 -15.87 10.78
CA THR A 43 3.40 -16.05 9.87
C THR A 43 2.55 -17.29 10.17
N PHE A 44 3.15 -18.33 10.76
CA PHE A 44 2.44 -19.57 11.13
C PHE A 44 2.28 -19.78 12.63
N THR A 45 2.91 -18.95 13.47
CA THR A 45 3.12 -19.23 14.90
C THR A 45 2.69 -18.11 15.82
N ASP A 46 2.59 -16.88 15.32
CA ASP A 46 2.16 -15.72 16.07
C ASP A 46 0.70 -15.37 15.70
N ARG A 47 -0.11 -15.08 16.72
CA ARG A 47 -1.52 -14.69 16.62
C ARG A 47 -1.72 -13.58 17.64
N ARG A 48 -1.63 -12.33 17.20
CA ARG A 48 -1.82 -11.15 18.05
C ARG A 48 -3.07 -10.42 17.64
N GLU A 49 -3.75 -9.90 18.65
CA GLU A 49 -4.89 -9.02 18.48
C GLU A 49 -4.68 -7.82 19.40
N PHE A 50 -4.68 -6.62 18.81
CA PHE A 50 -4.58 -5.37 19.58
C PHE A 50 -5.14 -4.20 18.78
N SER A 51 -5.36 -3.09 19.48
CA SER A 51 -5.64 -1.80 18.87
C SER A 51 -4.82 -0.69 19.52
N LEU A 52 -4.54 0.36 18.75
CA LEU A 52 -3.79 1.54 19.17
C LEU A 52 -4.29 2.79 18.42
N ALA A 53 -4.02 3.96 18.96
CA ALA A 53 -4.40 5.22 18.30
C ALA A 53 -3.56 5.42 17.04
N ALA A 54 -4.20 5.79 15.92
CA ALA A 54 -3.52 6.10 14.68
C ALA A 54 -3.49 7.63 14.44
N PRO A 55 -2.41 8.16 13.84
CA PRO A 55 -2.33 9.57 13.50
C PRO A 55 -3.36 9.95 12.43
N GLY A 56 -3.86 11.17 12.53
CA GLY A 56 -4.83 11.74 11.59
C GLY A 56 -6.23 11.87 12.16
N ARG A 57 -7.15 12.23 11.28
CA ARG A 57 -8.59 12.35 11.52
C ARG A 57 -9.32 11.67 10.37
N CYS A 58 -10.52 11.18 10.65
CA CYS A 58 -11.39 10.63 9.63
C CYS A 58 -11.72 11.70 8.58
N HIS A 59 -11.51 11.37 7.30
CA HIS A 59 -11.84 12.29 6.19
C HIS A 59 -13.35 12.47 6.00
N ASP A 60 -14.18 11.59 6.57
CA ASP A 60 -15.64 11.63 6.39
C ASP A 60 -16.36 12.37 7.53
N CYS A 61 -15.93 12.18 8.78
CA CYS A 61 -16.60 12.74 9.97
C CYS A 61 -15.69 13.55 10.91
N GLY A 62 -14.38 13.58 10.67
CA GLY A 62 -13.41 14.29 11.53
C GLY A 62 -13.09 13.60 12.86
N GLY A 63 -13.62 12.40 13.12
CA GLY A 63 -13.34 11.59 14.31
C GLY A 63 -11.91 11.05 14.38
N ASP A 64 -11.54 10.46 15.52
CA ASP A 64 -10.23 9.86 15.73
C ASP A 64 -10.06 8.55 14.93
N LEU A 65 -8.82 8.29 14.51
CA LEU A 65 -8.44 7.06 13.82
C LEU A 65 -7.86 6.05 14.80
N VAL A 66 -8.20 4.78 14.59
CA VAL A 66 -7.70 3.64 15.35
C VAL A 66 -7.07 2.66 14.38
N ALA A 67 -5.89 2.19 14.76
CA ALA A 67 -5.24 1.05 14.16
C ALA A 67 -5.65 -0.22 14.90
N SER A 68 -6.08 -1.25 14.19
CA SER A 68 -6.29 -2.58 14.73
C SER A 68 -5.46 -3.61 13.99
N TYR A 69 -4.97 -4.60 14.73
CA TYR A 69 -4.30 -5.77 14.18
C TYR A 69 -5.07 -7.01 14.59
N ASP A 70 -5.51 -7.78 13.60
CA ASP A 70 -6.23 -9.05 13.76
C ASP A 70 -6.08 -9.86 12.45
N ASP A 71 -6.05 -11.19 12.53
CA ASP A 71 -5.87 -12.11 11.38
C ASP A 71 -4.70 -11.71 10.45
N GLU A 72 -3.56 -11.35 11.04
CA GLU A 72 -2.35 -10.82 10.37
C GLU A 72 -2.60 -9.63 9.44
N ARG A 73 -3.67 -8.87 9.69
CA ARG A 73 -4.04 -7.68 8.94
C ARG A 73 -4.03 -6.47 9.83
N PHE A 74 -3.41 -5.42 9.33
CA PHE A 74 -3.44 -4.12 9.97
C PHE A 74 -4.50 -3.27 9.29
N THR A 75 -5.40 -2.68 10.08
CA THR A 75 -6.53 -1.87 9.60
C THR A 75 -6.48 -0.49 10.25
N ILE A 76 -6.58 0.57 9.45
CA ILE A 76 -6.77 1.94 9.90
C ILE A 76 -8.23 2.32 9.63
N ALA A 77 -8.99 2.59 10.69
CA ALA A 77 -10.40 2.94 10.58
C ALA A 77 -10.81 4.04 11.56
N CYS A 78 -11.89 4.74 11.25
CA CYS A 78 -12.50 5.70 12.16
C CYS A 78 -13.24 5.00 13.31
N ALA A 79 -13.04 5.49 14.54
CA ALA A 79 -13.74 4.97 15.72
C ALA A 79 -15.25 5.25 15.71
N ASP A 80 -15.69 6.31 15.03
CA ASP A 80 -17.06 6.82 15.10
C ASP A 80 -17.95 6.33 13.96
N CYS A 81 -17.46 6.40 12.70
CA CYS A 81 -18.24 6.03 11.51
C CYS A 81 -17.78 4.71 10.87
N ALA A 82 -16.76 4.05 11.42
CA ALA A 82 -16.17 2.80 10.93
C ALA A 82 -15.60 2.85 9.49
N ALA A 83 -15.43 4.04 8.91
CA ALA A 83 -14.82 4.18 7.60
C ALA A 83 -13.35 3.75 7.62
N THR A 84 -12.93 2.97 6.62
CA THR A 84 -11.57 2.40 6.52
C THR A 84 -10.70 3.28 5.61
N PHE A 85 -9.42 3.43 5.98
CA PHE A 85 -8.42 4.22 5.25
C PHE A 85 -7.16 3.41 4.88
N GLY A 86 -7.05 2.20 5.41
CA GLY A 86 -5.98 1.26 5.08
C GLY A 86 -6.32 -0.10 5.63
N ARG A 87 -6.10 -1.17 4.84
CA ARG A 87 -6.34 -2.53 5.31
C ARG A 87 -5.47 -3.49 4.52
N ASP A 88 -4.37 -3.92 5.13
CA ASP A 88 -3.38 -4.73 4.43
C ASP A 88 -2.81 -5.86 5.28
N PRO A 89 -2.46 -6.99 4.66
CA PRO A 89 -1.63 -7.99 5.32
C PRO A 89 -0.35 -7.35 5.84
N PHE A 90 -0.04 -7.59 7.11
CA PHE A 90 1.17 -7.10 7.76
C PHE A 90 1.79 -8.23 8.60
N PRO A 91 2.90 -8.83 8.13
CA PRO A 91 3.49 -9.98 8.82
C PRO A 91 3.88 -9.65 10.27
N PRO A 92 3.78 -10.61 11.22
CA PRO A 92 4.09 -10.36 12.63
C PRO A 92 5.52 -9.88 12.90
N GLY A 93 6.48 -10.20 12.03
CA GLY A 93 7.83 -9.63 12.07
C GLY A 93 7.85 -8.10 11.96
N GLY A 94 6.81 -7.49 11.40
CA GLY A 94 6.59 -6.04 11.38
C GLY A 94 6.23 -5.44 12.75
N LEU A 95 5.92 -6.28 13.74
CA LEU A 95 5.54 -5.89 15.10
C LEU A 95 6.64 -6.15 16.13
N ALA A 96 7.64 -6.96 15.78
CA ALA A 96 8.67 -7.38 16.69
C ALA A 96 9.59 -6.21 17.07
N ASP A 97 9.86 -6.08 18.37
CA ASP A 97 10.79 -5.10 18.94
C ASP A 97 10.53 -3.64 18.52
N ARG A 98 9.24 -3.28 18.37
CA ARG A 98 8.79 -1.93 18.02
C ARG A 98 7.79 -1.37 19.02
N ASP A 99 7.88 -0.08 19.27
CA ASP A 99 6.82 0.67 19.94
C ASP A 99 5.62 0.94 19.00
N PRO A 100 4.47 1.44 19.51
CA PRO A 100 3.29 1.71 18.70
C PRO A 100 3.51 2.65 17.50
N ASP A 101 4.33 3.69 17.64
CA ASP A 101 4.59 4.65 16.58
C ASP A 101 5.50 4.03 15.50
N GLU A 102 6.50 3.25 15.93
CA GLU A 102 7.37 2.48 15.04
C GLU A 102 6.60 1.41 14.26
N VAL A 103 5.58 0.78 14.87
CA VAL A 103 4.68 -0.16 14.19
C VAL A 103 3.90 0.54 13.08
N LEU A 104 3.31 1.71 13.37
CA LEU A 104 2.57 2.49 12.39
C LEU A 104 3.45 2.95 11.23
N ALA A 105 4.66 3.45 11.52
CA ALA A 105 5.63 3.83 10.51
C ALA A 105 6.05 2.63 9.65
N ALA A 106 6.29 1.47 10.27
CA ALA A 106 6.62 0.27 9.52
C ALA A 106 5.48 -0.23 8.64
N PHE A 107 4.23 -0.10 9.10
CA PHE A 107 3.04 -0.43 8.30
C PHE A 107 2.90 0.50 7.09
N ASP A 108 3.00 1.83 7.29
CA ASP A 108 3.00 2.83 6.22
C ASP A 108 4.04 2.49 5.12
N GLN A 109 5.28 2.28 5.53
CA GLN A 109 6.37 1.96 4.62
C GLN A 109 6.16 0.62 3.91
N HIS A 110 5.63 -0.40 4.61
CA HIS A 110 5.35 -1.70 4.02
C HIS A 110 4.30 -1.60 2.91
N VAL A 111 3.19 -0.90 3.17
CA VAL A 111 2.12 -0.69 2.18
C VAL A 111 2.66 0.06 0.98
N ARG A 112 3.31 1.22 1.18
CA ARG A 112 3.89 2.03 0.08
C ARG A 112 4.74 1.19 -0.87
N HIS A 113 5.80 0.57 -0.35
CA HIS A 113 6.75 -0.16 -1.19
C HIS A 113 6.16 -1.40 -1.86
N ARG A 114 5.23 -2.09 -1.19
CA ARG A 114 4.56 -3.26 -1.77
C ARG A 114 3.68 -2.88 -2.95
N HIS A 115 2.97 -1.76 -2.83
CA HIS A 115 2.13 -1.24 -3.91
C HIS A 115 2.97 -0.65 -5.04
N CYS A 116 4.08 0.04 -4.75
CA CYS A 116 4.98 0.56 -5.78
C CYS A 116 5.56 -0.57 -6.65
N LEU A 117 6.06 -1.66 -6.04
CA LEU A 117 6.49 -2.83 -6.81
C LEU A 117 5.38 -3.38 -7.71
N ALA A 118 4.16 -3.50 -7.17
CA ALA A 118 3.02 -4.02 -7.91
C ALA A 118 2.59 -3.11 -9.07
N ALA A 119 2.64 -1.79 -8.88
CA ALA A 119 2.39 -0.77 -9.89
C ALA A 119 3.47 -0.75 -10.97
N ASP A 120 4.73 -1.05 -10.61
CA ASP A 120 5.86 -1.20 -11.54
C ASP A 120 5.80 -2.51 -12.37
N GLY A 121 4.74 -3.32 -12.22
CA GLY A 121 4.58 -4.57 -12.96
C GLY A 121 5.23 -5.78 -12.28
N VAL A 122 5.69 -5.67 -11.04
CA VAL A 122 6.46 -6.70 -10.31
C VAL A 122 5.73 -7.16 -9.05
N CYS A 123 5.44 -8.46 -8.97
CA CYS A 123 4.73 -9.04 -7.83
C CYS A 123 5.60 -9.00 -6.57
N PRO A 124 5.13 -8.41 -5.46
CA PRO A 124 5.90 -8.35 -4.21
C PRO A 124 6.14 -9.72 -3.56
N GLU A 125 5.31 -10.72 -3.86
CA GLU A 125 5.44 -12.06 -3.26
C GLU A 125 6.43 -12.98 -3.98
N CYS A 126 6.44 -12.93 -5.33
CA CYS A 126 7.18 -13.87 -6.16
C CYS A 126 8.05 -13.24 -7.26
N GLY A 127 8.00 -11.93 -7.45
CA GLY A 127 8.72 -11.21 -8.52
C GLY A 127 8.17 -11.42 -9.93
N GLY A 128 7.06 -12.13 -10.09
CA GLY A 128 6.40 -12.34 -11.38
C GLY A 128 5.67 -11.10 -11.90
N ARG A 129 5.23 -11.12 -13.17
CA ARG A 129 4.51 -9.99 -13.79
C ARG A 129 3.13 -9.77 -13.16
N THR A 130 2.83 -8.53 -12.78
CA THR A 130 1.48 -8.09 -12.38
C THR A 130 0.72 -7.49 -13.58
N GLU A 131 -0.60 -7.54 -13.50
CA GLU A 131 -1.52 -6.83 -14.39
C GLU A 131 -2.33 -5.84 -13.56
N THR A 132 -2.42 -4.61 -14.04
CA THR A 132 -3.12 -3.50 -13.40
C THR A 132 -4.48 -3.31 -14.05
N GLU A 133 -5.52 -3.21 -13.25
CA GLU A 133 -6.89 -2.93 -13.71
C GLU A 133 -7.56 -1.95 -12.76
N LEU A 134 -8.29 -0.97 -13.29
CA LEU A 134 -9.25 -0.20 -12.51
C LEU A 134 -10.58 -0.93 -12.48
N ARG A 135 -11.17 -1.08 -11.30
CA ARG A 135 -12.46 -1.72 -11.07
C ARG A 135 -13.41 -0.77 -10.37
N ASP A 136 -14.69 -0.90 -10.68
CA ASP A 136 -15.75 -0.24 -9.91
C ASP A 136 -15.83 -0.89 -8.52
N GLY A 137 -16.12 -0.07 -7.51
CA GLY A 137 -15.91 -0.34 -6.09
C GLY A 137 -16.77 -1.44 -5.48
N ASP A 138 -16.10 -2.41 -4.85
CA ASP A 138 -16.58 -3.25 -3.75
C ASP A 138 -15.35 -3.72 -2.95
N ASP A 139 -14.52 -2.74 -2.52
CA ASP A 139 -13.33 -3.02 -1.73
C ASP A 139 -13.51 -2.62 -0.25
N ALA A 140 -12.54 -3.00 0.58
CA ALA A 140 -12.60 -2.75 2.02
C ALA A 140 -12.50 -1.26 2.40
N LEU A 141 -12.17 -0.38 1.46
CA LEU A 141 -11.99 1.06 1.67
C LEU A 141 -13.24 1.86 1.30
N GLY A 142 -14.17 1.26 0.57
CA GLY A 142 -15.46 1.86 0.23
C GLY A 142 -15.38 2.97 -0.83
N THR A 143 -14.30 2.98 -1.62
CA THR A 143 -14.13 3.88 -2.77
C THR A 143 -14.92 3.37 -3.99
N GLU A 144 -15.48 4.27 -4.78
CA GLU A 144 -16.12 4.01 -6.08
C GLU A 144 -15.14 3.35 -7.07
N TYR A 145 -13.85 3.63 -6.95
CA TYR A 145 -12.81 3.05 -7.81
C TYR A 145 -11.71 2.38 -7.01
N CYS A 146 -11.37 1.15 -7.41
CA CYS A 146 -10.27 0.38 -6.83
C CYS A 146 -9.29 -0.05 -7.91
N VAL A 147 -8.00 0.15 -7.66
CA VAL A 147 -6.92 -0.39 -8.48
C VAL A 147 -6.61 -1.80 -8.00
N SER A 148 -6.55 -2.76 -8.91
CA SER A 148 -6.11 -4.12 -8.63
C SER A 148 -4.83 -4.42 -9.40
N HIS A 149 -3.78 -4.82 -8.69
CA HIS A 149 -2.56 -5.38 -9.26
C HIS A 149 -2.50 -6.88 -8.99
N CYS A 150 -2.74 -7.73 -9.99
CA CYS A 150 -2.78 -9.18 -9.82
C CYS A 150 -1.63 -9.89 -10.55
N CYS A 151 -0.89 -10.74 -9.84
CA CYS A 151 0.19 -11.51 -10.42
C CYS A 151 -0.31 -12.68 -11.28
N ARG A 152 0.24 -12.81 -12.49
CA ARG A 152 -0.10 -13.92 -13.41
C ARG A 152 0.44 -15.30 -12.98
N GLN A 153 1.38 -15.31 -12.04
CA GLN A 153 2.08 -16.53 -11.63
C GLN A 153 1.57 -17.11 -10.31
N CYS A 154 1.44 -16.29 -9.27
CA CYS A 154 1.01 -16.76 -7.94
C CYS A 154 -0.40 -16.29 -7.54
N ASN A 155 -1.09 -15.55 -8.41
CA ASN A 155 -2.42 -14.96 -8.16
C ASN A 155 -2.49 -14.04 -6.93
N HIS A 156 -1.35 -13.59 -6.40
CA HIS A 156 -1.34 -12.55 -5.37
C HIS A 156 -1.87 -11.25 -5.98
N CYS A 157 -2.88 -10.67 -5.32
CA CYS A 157 -3.45 -9.40 -5.70
C CYS A 157 -3.25 -8.38 -4.58
N VAL A 158 -2.93 -7.16 -4.99
CA VAL A 158 -2.81 -5.98 -4.13
C VAL A 158 -3.82 -4.95 -4.62
N HIS A 159 -4.58 -4.38 -3.70
CA HIS A 159 -5.70 -3.47 -3.99
C HIS A 159 -5.47 -2.12 -3.36
N SER A 160 -5.61 -1.04 -4.12
CA SER A 160 -5.43 0.32 -3.59
C SER A 160 -6.37 1.34 -4.21
N PRO A 161 -6.61 2.46 -3.51
CA PRO A 161 -7.12 3.66 -4.14
C PRO A 161 -6.15 4.16 -5.21
N VAL A 162 -6.66 4.91 -6.19
CA VAL A 162 -5.85 5.44 -7.30
C VAL A 162 -4.71 6.33 -6.80
N GLY A 163 -4.99 7.18 -5.80
CA GLY A 163 -4.04 8.14 -5.26
C GLY A 163 -2.79 7.51 -4.62
N LEU A 164 -2.85 6.27 -4.14
CA LEU A 164 -1.68 5.61 -3.54
C LEU A 164 -0.51 5.47 -4.55
N SER A 165 -0.83 5.30 -5.84
CA SER A 165 0.18 5.21 -6.92
C SER A 165 0.99 6.50 -7.13
N LEU A 166 0.52 7.62 -6.58
CA LEU A 166 1.09 8.94 -6.81
C LEU A 166 2.11 9.37 -5.74
N LEU A 167 2.24 8.60 -4.65
CA LEU A 167 3.11 8.95 -3.51
C LEU A 167 4.58 9.08 -3.87
N ASP A 168 5.06 8.27 -4.83
CA ASP A 168 6.45 8.28 -5.31
C ASP A 168 6.59 9.00 -6.67
N ASN A 169 5.51 9.61 -7.18
CA ASN A 169 5.59 10.32 -8.45
C ASN A 169 6.34 11.65 -8.27
N SER A 170 7.46 11.81 -8.98
CA SER A 170 8.32 13.00 -8.89
C SER A 170 7.61 14.35 -9.06
N ARG A 171 6.54 14.44 -9.87
CA ARG A 171 5.79 15.69 -10.06
C ARG A 171 4.91 16.00 -8.85
N VAL A 172 4.33 14.97 -8.24
CA VAL A 172 3.52 15.07 -7.02
C VAL A 172 4.42 15.39 -5.82
N VAL A 173 5.54 14.67 -5.66
CA VAL A 173 6.56 14.97 -4.65
C VAL A 173 7.06 16.41 -4.79
N GLY A 174 7.35 16.87 -6.01
CA GLY A 174 7.77 18.25 -6.26
C GLY A 174 6.70 19.28 -5.88
N PHE A 175 5.44 19.05 -6.24
CA PHE A 175 4.33 19.92 -5.85
C PHE A 175 4.14 19.97 -4.33
N CYS A 176 4.16 18.82 -3.64
CA CYS A 176 4.09 18.79 -2.19
C CYS A 176 5.26 19.54 -1.54
N GLY A 177 6.48 19.33 -2.04
CA GLY A 177 7.69 20.00 -1.58
C GLY A 177 7.64 21.53 -1.76
N ASP A 178 7.10 22.02 -2.88
CA ASP A 178 6.88 23.46 -3.11
C ASP A 178 5.96 24.09 -2.05
N HIS A 179 5.06 23.29 -1.47
CA HIS A 179 4.15 23.69 -0.39
C HIS A 179 4.69 23.35 1.01
N GLY A 180 5.95 22.90 1.14
CA GLY A 180 6.57 22.54 2.41
C GLY A 180 6.05 21.24 3.02
N VAL A 181 5.44 20.37 2.22
CA VAL A 181 4.92 19.06 2.63
C VAL A 181 5.89 17.98 2.16
N GLU A 182 6.51 17.29 3.10
CA GLU A 182 7.34 16.10 2.81
C GLU A 182 6.47 14.83 2.93
N LEU A 183 6.22 14.16 1.82
CA LEU A 183 5.25 13.05 1.77
C LEU A 183 5.69 11.83 2.60
N THR A 184 6.99 11.68 2.87
CA THR A 184 7.52 10.61 3.71
C THR A 184 7.28 10.84 5.21
N ASP A 185 7.06 12.09 5.62
CA ASP A 185 6.79 12.45 7.02
C ASP A 185 5.30 12.25 7.39
N HIS A 186 4.46 11.98 6.40
CA HIS A 186 3.02 11.77 6.56
C HIS A 186 2.65 10.32 6.24
N PRO A 187 2.01 9.59 7.17
CA PRO A 187 1.45 8.29 6.84
C PRO A 187 0.42 8.41 5.72
N TYR A 188 0.42 7.48 4.77
CA TYR A 188 -0.38 7.59 3.54
C TYR A 188 -1.88 7.80 3.81
N TRP A 189 -2.41 7.21 4.88
CA TRP A 189 -3.83 7.33 5.26
C TRP A 189 -4.23 8.72 5.75
N THR A 190 -3.27 9.57 6.09
CA THR A 190 -3.53 10.97 6.48
C THR A 190 -3.76 11.88 5.28
N LEU A 191 -3.47 11.40 4.06
CA LEU A 191 -3.60 12.16 2.82
C LEU A 191 -4.94 11.83 2.16
N ALA A 192 -5.91 12.73 2.23
CA ALA A 192 -7.26 12.47 1.71
C ALA A 192 -7.26 12.04 0.24
N TRP A 193 -6.55 12.76 -0.63
CA TRP A 193 -6.41 12.44 -2.06
C TRP A 193 -5.75 11.07 -2.32
N CYS A 194 -5.07 10.50 -1.33
CA CYS A 194 -4.39 9.21 -1.43
C CYS A 194 -5.33 8.04 -1.11
N VAL A 195 -6.27 8.21 -0.17
CA VAL A 195 -7.10 7.13 0.38
C VAL A 195 -8.61 7.31 0.17
N ARG A 196 -8.99 8.40 -0.49
CA ARG A 196 -10.35 8.70 -0.93
C ARG A 196 -10.33 9.04 -2.41
N ASP A 197 -11.51 8.97 -3.01
CA ASP A 197 -11.77 9.26 -4.40
C ASP A 197 -12.64 10.52 -4.60
N ASP A 198 -12.86 11.32 -3.55
CA ASP A 198 -13.58 12.61 -3.62
C ASP A 198 -12.98 13.56 -4.69
N THR A 199 -11.68 13.43 -4.95
CA THR A 199 -10.95 14.20 -5.96
C THR A 199 -10.52 13.36 -7.16
N THR A 200 -11.05 12.15 -7.30
CA THR A 200 -10.78 11.25 -8.44
C THR A 200 -11.92 11.35 -9.45
N THR A 201 -11.60 11.42 -10.73
CA THR A 201 -12.60 11.50 -11.81
C THR A 201 -12.17 10.62 -12.97
N VAL A 202 -13.06 9.74 -13.44
CA VAL A 202 -12.84 8.92 -14.64
C VAL A 202 -13.35 9.69 -15.87
N GLU A 203 -12.41 10.23 -16.65
CA GLU A 203 -12.68 11.05 -17.84
C GLU A 203 -13.13 10.19 -19.05
N SER A 204 -12.57 8.99 -19.16
CA SER A 204 -12.86 8.03 -20.24
C SER A 204 -12.55 6.62 -19.75
N ARG A 205 -13.23 5.60 -20.28
CA ARG A 205 -12.97 4.17 -20.00
C ARG A 205 -12.28 3.43 -21.15
N ASP A 206 -12.32 3.96 -22.37
CA ASP A 206 -11.64 3.38 -23.53
C ASP A 206 -11.12 4.49 -24.48
N PRO A 207 -9.83 4.85 -24.39
CA PRO A 207 -8.85 4.37 -23.41
C PRO A 207 -9.19 4.90 -22.00
N LEU A 208 -8.80 4.16 -20.96
CA LEU A 208 -8.99 4.61 -19.58
C LEU A 208 -8.18 5.88 -19.31
N ARG A 209 -8.84 6.88 -18.72
CA ARG A 209 -8.25 8.14 -18.28
C ARG A 209 -8.85 8.49 -16.93
N VAL A 210 -8.01 8.57 -15.91
CA VAL A 210 -8.41 8.94 -14.55
C VAL A 210 -7.62 10.16 -14.13
N THR A 211 -8.28 11.16 -13.57
CA THR A 211 -7.65 12.36 -13.01
C THR A 211 -7.78 12.33 -11.49
N VAL A 212 -6.65 12.48 -10.78
CA VAL A 212 -6.63 12.66 -9.32
C VAL A 212 -6.22 14.10 -9.01
N GLY A 213 -7.05 14.79 -8.25
CA GLY A 213 -6.77 16.14 -7.77
C GLY A 213 -6.12 16.16 -6.40
N ILE A 214 -5.03 16.90 -6.28
CA ILE A 214 -4.25 17.07 -5.05
C ILE A 214 -4.33 18.55 -4.64
N PRO A 215 -5.27 18.93 -3.76
CA PRO A 215 -5.37 20.29 -3.25
C PRO A 215 -4.33 20.54 -2.15
N LEU A 216 -3.55 21.63 -2.25
CA LEU A 216 -2.64 22.11 -1.21
C LEU A 216 -2.70 23.64 -1.13
N GLY A 217 -3.16 24.16 0.01
CA GLY A 217 -3.36 25.61 0.18
C GLY A 217 -4.35 26.18 -0.84
N ASP A 218 -3.94 27.22 -1.55
CA ASP A 218 -4.71 27.86 -2.62
C ASP A 218 -4.46 27.24 -4.00
N GLU A 219 -3.70 26.16 -4.09
CA GLU A 219 -3.36 25.51 -5.35
C GLU A 219 -3.87 24.06 -5.40
N ARG A 220 -3.96 23.55 -6.62
CA ARG A 220 -4.33 22.16 -6.90
C ARG A 220 -3.49 21.63 -8.04
N LEU A 221 -2.98 20.42 -7.87
CA LEU A 221 -2.36 19.64 -8.94
C LEU A 221 -3.35 18.56 -9.39
N ASP A 222 -3.78 18.62 -10.65
CA ASP A 222 -4.53 17.53 -11.29
C ASP A 222 -3.54 16.63 -12.03
N VAL A 223 -3.59 15.33 -11.74
CA VAL A 223 -2.71 14.31 -12.31
C VAL A 223 -3.54 13.32 -13.11
N THR A 224 -3.32 13.24 -14.42
CA THR A 224 -4.04 12.32 -15.30
C THR A 224 -3.23 11.05 -15.54
N LEU A 225 -3.85 9.89 -15.32
CA LEU A 225 -3.26 8.55 -15.46
C LEU A 225 -3.93 7.74 -16.58
N ASP A 226 -3.19 6.80 -17.17
CA ASP A 226 -3.70 5.79 -18.11
C ASP A 226 -4.17 4.49 -17.41
N ASP A 227 -4.49 3.47 -18.20
CA ASP A 227 -4.92 2.14 -17.78
C ASP A 227 -3.89 1.36 -16.95
N ASP A 228 -2.60 1.63 -17.18
CA ASP A 228 -1.49 1.07 -16.41
C ASP A 228 -1.12 1.96 -15.20
N LEU A 229 -1.91 3.00 -14.89
CA LEU A 229 -1.63 4.03 -13.90
C LEU A 229 -0.34 4.81 -14.15
N ARG A 230 0.09 4.95 -15.41
CA ARG A 230 1.19 5.85 -15.75
C ARG A 230 0.66 7.27 -15.83
N VAL A 231 1.39 8.20 -15.22
CA VAL A 231 1.08 9.62 -15.32
C VAL A 231 1.34 10.11 -16.74
N LEU A 232 0.28 10.59 -17.39
CA LEU A 232 0.30 11.15 -18.73
C LEU A 232 0.55 12.66 -18.70
N ASP A 233 -0.17 13.37 -17.83
CA ASP A 233 -0.12 14.82 -17.73
C ASP A 233 -0.34 15.29 -16.28
N THR A 234 0.12 16.51 -16.01
CA THR A 234 -0.11 17.19 -14.74
C THR A 234 -0.40 18.65 -14.98
N THR A 235 -1.55 19.13 -14.50
CA THR A 235 -1.94 20.54 -14.59
C THR A 235 -2.03 21.15 -13.20
N ARG A 236 -1.28 22.23 -12.97
CA ARG A 236 -1.32 22.99 -11.70
C ARG A 236 -2.21 24.21 -11.87
N THR A 237 -3.14 24.40 -10.95
CA THR A 237 -4.06 25.55 -10.95
C THR A 237 -4.02 26.26 -9.60
N SER A 238 -4.05 27.59 -9.62
CA SER A 238 -4.22 28.43 -8.44
C SER A 238 -5.65 28.93 -8.35
N ARG A 239 -6.26 28.82 -7.18
CA ARG A 239 -7.60 29.33 -6.89
C ARG A 239 -7.56 30.85 -6.76
N GLY A 240 -7.38 31.55 -7.88
CA GLY A 240 -7.26 33.02 -7.90
C GLY A 240 -7.02 33.72 -9.26
N ALA A 241 -6.98 33.01 -10.40
CA ALA A 241 -6.68 33.66 -11.69
C ALA A 241 -7.86 33.81 -12.68
N ASP A 242 -9.07 33.33 -12.37
CA ASP A 242 -10.25 33.47 -13.25
C ASP A 242 -11.45 34.12 -12.52
N ALA A 243 -11.29 35.38 -12.13
CA ALA A 243 -12.41 36.28 -11.82
C ALA A 243 -11.99 37.74 -12.03
N GLY A 244 -11.58 38.10 -13.25
CA GLY A 244 -11.11 39.45 -13.56
C GLY A 244 -11.28 39.82 -15.03
N GLY A 245 -12.52 39.83 -15.53
CA GLY A 245 -12.82 40.17 -16.91
C GLY A 245 -14.14 40.93 -17.09
N LEU A 246 -14.05 42.26 -16.94
CA LEU A 246 -14.89 43.30 -17.54
C LEU A 246 -16.36 43.43 -17.06
N ALA A 247 -16.55 44.34 -16.10
CA ALA A 247 -17.71 45.22 -16.09
C ALA A 247 -17.21 46.66 -16.32
N GLU A 248 -17.44 47.21 -17.52
CA GLU A 248 -17.36 48.66 -17.76
C GLU A 248 -18.67 49.31 -17.30
N PRO A 249 -18.63 50.39 -16.50
CA PRO A 249 -19.81 51.21 -16.25
C PRO A 249 -19.99 52.25 -17.38
N THR A 250 -21.27 52.59 -17.56
CA THR A 250 -21.91 53.40 -18.61
C THR A 250 -21.39 54.83 -18.72
#